data_AF-A0A932T254-F1
#
_entry.id   AF-A0A932T254-F1
#
_cell.length_a   1.000
_cell.length_b   1.000
_cell.length_c   1.000
_cell.angle_alpha   90.00
_cell.angle_beta   90.00
_cell.angle_gamma   90.00
#
_symmetry.space_group_name_H-M   'P 1'
#
loop_
_entity.id
_entity.type
_entity.pdbx_description
1 polymer ?
#
loop_
_entity_poly.entity_id
_entity_poly.type
_entity_poly.pdbx_seq_one_letter_code
_entity_poly.pdbx_strand_id
1 'polypeptide(L)'
;GGGFLFVCTGYNAPTVIAIRPKGAAGDVTETHVAWKVTKGAPHNPSPLLVDDSLYLVTDKGVATCLEAATGVQRWEKRLGGDFSASPLFAEGRIYLQSEGGEGIVLKAGPNYEELARNPLNERTLASYAVADGALFIRSEGHLARIQEK
;
A
#
# COMPACT_ATOMS: atom_id res chain seq x y z
N GLY A 1 -6.40 8.74 8.26
CA GLY A 1 -5.42 9.38 9.17
C GLY A 1 -5.17 10.80 8.72
N GLY A 2 -4.50 11.63 9.54
CA GLY A 2 -4.24 13.04 9.19
C GLY A 2 -5.50 13.88 8.93
N GLY A 3 -6.66 13.49 9.48
CA GLY A 3 -7.95 14.14 9.21
C GLY A 3 -8.64 13.71 7.91
N PHE A 4 -8.09 12.73 7.18
CA PHE A 4 -8.66 12.21 5.94
C PHE A 4 -9.08 10.73 6.05
N LEU A 5 -10.11 10.39 5.29
CA LEU A 5 -10.43 9.05 4.81
C LEU A 5 -9.89 8.93 3.38
N PHE A 6 -9.09 7.90 3.10
CA PHE A 6 -8.59 7.61 1.76
C PHE A 6 -9.37 6.44 1.17
N VAL A 7 -9.87 6.61 -0.05
CA VAL A 7 -10.66 5.60 -0.77
C VAL A 7 -10.03 5.34 -2.12
N CYS A 8 -9.85 4.07 -2.49
CA CYS A 8 -9.43 3.66 -3.83
C CYS A 8 -10.64 3.08 -4.56
N THR A 9 -10.90 3.55 -5.78
CA THR A 9 -12.01 3.08 -6.62
C THR A 9 -11.47 2.70 -7.99
N GLY A 10 -11.70 1.47 -8.46
CA GLY A 10 -11.07 0.94 -9.67
C GLY A 10 -12.00 0.69 -10.88
N TYR A 11 -13.33 0.72 -10.71
CA TYR A 11 -14.24 0.06 -11.67
C TYR A 11 -14.35 0.74 -13.06
N ASN A 12 -14.25 2.07 -13.14
CA ASN A 12 -14.29 2.81 -14.43
C ASN A 12 -12.99 3.60 -14.67
N ALA A 13 -12.58 4.38 -13.68
CA ALA A 13 -11.34 5.14 -13.69
C ALA A 13 -10.63 4.93 -12.35
N PRO A 14 -9.42 4.34 -12.33
CA PRO A 14 -8.67 4.12 -11.10
C PRO A 14 -8.42 5.46 -10.42
N THR A 15 -9.07 5.67 -9.28
CA THR A 15 -9.03 6.95 -8.55
C THR A 15 -8.77 6.71 -7.08
N VAL A 16 -7.82 7.47 -6.51
CA VAL A 16 -7.63 7.62 -5.08
C VAL A 16 -8.25 8.96 -4.67
N ILE A 17 -9.10 8.92 -3.65
CA ILE A 17 -9.87 10.06 -3.17
C ILE A 17 -9.52 10.28 -1.70
N ALA A 18 -9.19 11.51 -1.33
CA ALA A 18 -9.12 11.93 0.07
C ALA A 18 -10.38 12.72 0.46
N ILE A 19 -11.04 12.28 1.52
CA ILE A 19 -12.29 12.86 2.02
C ILE A 19 -12.03 13.35 3.44
N ARG A 20 -12.47 14.58 3.76
CA ARG A 20 -12.50 15.11 5.14
C ARG A 20 -13.77 14.61 5.83
N PRO A 21 -13.74 13.62 6.74
CA PRO A 21 -14.96 13.00 7.24
C PRO A 21 -15.67 13.85 8.31
N LYS A 22 -14.99 14.82 8.91
CA LYS A 22 -15.56 15.65 9.99
C LYS A 22 -16.68 16.54 9.45
N GLY A 23 -17.89 16.37 9.97
CA GLY A 23 -19.07 17.13 9.56
C GLY A 23 -19.73 16.64 8.26
N ALA A 24 -19.23 15.53 7.70
CA ALA A 24 -19.75 14.94 6.48
C ALA A 24 -21.13 14.28 6.71
N ALA A 25 -22.10 14.57 5.84
CA ALA A 25 -23.43 13.96 5.85
C ALA A 25 -23.98 13.90 4.42
N GLY A 26 -24.65 12.79 4.07
CA GLY A 26 -25.22 12.60 2.73
C GLY A 26 -24.17 12.41 1.63
N ASP A 27 -24.43 12.94 0.44
CA ASP A 27 -23.45 13.00 -0.64
C ASP A 27 -22.42 14.10 -0.37
N VAL A 28 -21.17 13.69 -0.27
CA VAL A 28 -20.05 14.55 0.15
C VAL A 28 -19.09 14.86 -1.00
N THR A 29 -19.45 14.49 -2.23
CA THR A 29 -18.59 14.56 -3.41
C THR A 29 -18.08 15.98 -3.69
N GLU A 30 -18.95 16.99 -3.55
CA GLU A 30 -18.60 18.39 -3.82
C GLU A 30 -18.11 19.15 -2.58
N THR A 31 -18.37 18.62 -1.38
CA THR A 31 -18.23 19.37 -0.12
C THR A 31 -17.04 18.94 0.72
N HIS A 32 -16.67 17.65 0.70
CA HIS A 32 -15.64 17.12 1.59
C HIS A 32 -14.49 16.41 0.88
N VAL A 33 -14.56 16.25 -0.44
CA VAL A 33 -13.41 15.76 -1.21
C VAL A 33 -12.31 16.82 -1.20
N ALA A 34 -11.17 16.48 -0.63
CA ALA A 34 -10.00 17.36 -0.54
C ALA A 34 -9.18 17.33 -1.83
N TRP A 35 -8.97 16.13 -2.38
CA TRP A 35 -8.24 15.91 -3.62
C TRP A 35 -8.58 14.54 -4.23
N LYS A 36 -8.26 14.38 -5.51
CA LYS A 36 -8.37 13.12 -6.27
C LYS A 36 -7.10 12.92 -7.09
N VAL A 37 -6.63 11.68 -7.14
CA VAL A 37 -5.55 11.23 -8.04
C VAL A 37 -6.11 10.13 -8.93
N THR A 38 -6.04 10.28 -10.25
CA THR A 38 -6.68 9.38 -11.23
C THR A 38 -5.72 8.37 -11.86
N LYS A 39 -4.56 8.17 -11.23
CA LYS A 39 -3.53 7.22 -11.65
C LYS A 39 -3.00 6.46 -10.44
N GLY A 40 -2.52 5.25 -10.67
CA GLY A 40 -1.88 4.46 -9.63
C GLY A 40 -2.81 3.97 -8.51
N ALA A 41 -4.14 4.13 -8.65
CA ALA A 41 -5.06 3.57 -7.69
C ALA A 41 -5.05 2.04 -7.77
N PRO A 42 -4.86 1.34 -6.64
CA PRO A 42 -4.93 -0.11 -6.60
C PRO A 42 -6.37 -0.61 -6.78
N HIS A 43 -6.52 -1.81 -7.35
CA HIS A 43 -7.79 -2.52 -7.42
C HIS A 43 -7.92 -3.52 -6.26
N ASN A 44 -6.95 -4.41 -6.07
CA ASN A 44 -6.94 -5.36 -4.95
C ASN A 44 -6.18 -4.85 -3.71
N PRO A 45 -4.96 -4.32 -3.81
CA PRO A 45 -4.22 -3.87 -2.63
C PRO A 45 -4.87 -2.68 -1.93
N SER A 46 -4.80 -2.63 -0.61
CA SER A 46 -5.24 -1.46 0.16
C SER A 46 -4.15 -0.38 0.21
N PRO A 47 -4.50 0.92 0.30
CA PRO A 47 -3.53 1.97 0.56
C PRO A 47 -2.96 1.85 1.99
N LEU A 48 -1.70 2.26 2.18
CA LEU A 48 -1.03 2.33 3.49
C LEU A 48 -0.65 3.78 3.80
N LEU A 49 -1.15 4.31 4.91
CA LEU A 49 -0.73 5.62 5.42
C LEU A 49 0.33 5.44 6.51
N VAL A 50 1.48 6.07 6.35
CA VAL A 50 2.51 6.22 7.39
C VAL A 50 2.87 7.69 7.48
N ASP A 51 2.69 8.28 8.65
CA ASP A 51 2.87 9.72 8.88
C ASP A 51 2.11 10.58 7.85
N ASP A 52 2.85 11.33 7.02
CA ASP A 52 2.37 12.23 5.98
C ASP A 52 2.39 11.59 4.57
N SER A 53 2.72 10.29 4.48
CA SER A 53 2.95 9.57 3.24
C SER A 53 1.90 8.50 3.02
N LEU A 54 1.23 8.54 1.87
CA LEU A 54 0.27 7.54 1.42
C LEU A 54 0.92 6.65 0.36
N TYR A 55 1.13 5.39 0.70
CA TYR A 55 1.72 4.38 -0.16
C TYR A 55 0.64 3.56 -0.86
N LEU A 56 0.83 3.37 -2.16
CA LEU A 56 -0.05 2.61 -3.04
C LEU A 56 0.80 1.58 -3.79
N VAL A 57 0.23 0.42 -4.09
CA VAL A 57 0.81 -0.52 -5.05
C VAL A 57 -0.29 -1.02 -5.96
N THR A 58 -0.18 -0.74 -7.26
CA THR A 58 -1.13 -1.26 -8.24
C THR A 58 -0.96 -2.77 -8.39
N ASP A 59 -2.01 -3.41 -8.89
CA ASP A 59 -2.05 -4.85 -9.19
C ASP A 59 -0.98 -5.27 -10.20
N LYS A 60 -0.39 -4.32 -10.95
CA LYS A 60 0.69 -4.51 -11.92
C LYS A 60 2.06 -4.05 -11.43
N GLY A 61 2.23 -3.98 -10.12
CA GLY A 61 3.53 -3.77 -9.47
C GLY A 61 4.13 -2.40 -9.71
N VAL A 62 3.29 -1.36 -9.77
CA VAL A 62 3.74 0.04 -9.67
C VAL A 62 3.44 0.52 -8.26
N ALA A 63 4.50 0.81 -7.50
CA ALA A 63 4.40 1.42 -6.19
C ALA A 63 4.52 2.95 -6.30
N THR A 64 3.70 3.66 -5.55
CA THR A 64 3.64 5.12 -5.55
C THR A 64 3.58 5.61 -4.11
N CYS A 65 4.28 6.70 -3.82
CA CYS A 65 4.10 7.46 -2.58
C CYS A 65 3.55 8.85 -2.90
N LEU A 66 2.45 9.19 -2.25
CA LEU A 66 1.81 10.49 -2.32
C LEU A 66 1.99 11.22 -0.99
N GLU A 67 2.10 12.55 -1.03
CA GLU A 67 1.84 13.37 0.14
C GLU A 67 0.35 13.25 0.52
N ALA A 68 0.07 12.74 1.72
CA ALA A 68 -1.28 12.40 2.15
C ALA A 68 -2.22 13.62 2.22
N ALA A 69 -1.68 14.82 2.48
CA ALA A 69 -2.48 16.04 2.60
C ALA A 69 -2.93 16.60 1.25
N THR A 70 -2.17 16.38 0.18
CA THR A 70 -2.33 17.07 -1.11
C THR A 70 -2.56 16.13 -2.29
N GLY A 71 -2.21 14.85 -2.15
CA GLY A 71 -2.19 13.88 -3.25
C GLY A 71 -1.01 14.07 -4.20
N VAL A 72 -0.08 14.98 -3.92
CA VAL A 72 1.11 15.21 -4.77
C VAL A 72 2.01 13.98 -4.72
N GLN A 73 2.37 13.46 -5.89
CA GLN A 73 3.29 12.35 -6.00
C GLN A 73 4.70 12.75 -5.55
N ARG A 74 5.24 12.01 -4.58
CA ARG A 74 6.64 12.13 -4.12
C ARG A 74 7.56 11.24 -4.95
N TRP A 75 7.14 9.99 -5.17
CA TRP A 75 7.85 9.06 -6.05
C TRP A 75 6.92 8.01 -6.64
N GLU A 76 7.37 7.40 -7.73
CA GLU A 76 6.77 6.23 -8.37
C GLU A 76 7.88 5.25 -8.79
N LYS A 77 7.64 3.95 -8.59
CA LYS A 77 8.57 2.90 -8.98
C LYS A 77 7.84 1.67 -9.51
N ARG A 78 8.28 1.16 -10.66
CA ARG A 78 7.92 -0.18 -11.12
C ARG A 78 8.75 -1.23 -10.38
N LEU A 79 8.07 -2.04 -9.56
CA LEU A 79 8.63 -3.16 -8.81
C LEU A 79 8.62 -4.46 -9.61
N GLY A 80 7.70 -4.59 -10.58
CA GLY A 80 7.48 -5.80 -11.35
C GLY A 80 6.67 -6.86 -10.60
N GLY A 81 6.07 -7.80 -11.33
CA GLY A 81 5.13 -8.77 -10.78
C GLY A 81 3.71 -8.23 -10.60
N ASP A 82 2.80 -9.15 -10.30
CA ASP A 82 1.41 -8.85 -9.95
C ASP A 82 1.25 -8.74 -8.43
N PHE A 83 0.30 -7.93 -7.95
CA PHE A 83 0.07 -7.70 -6.52
C PHE A 83 -1.41 -7.80 -6.16
N SER A 84 -1.71 -8.71 -5.23
CA SER A 84 -2.98 -8.74 -4.50
C SER A 84 -2.81 -8.39 -3.02
N ALA A 85 -1.61 -8.59 -2.48
CA ALA A 85 -1.32 -8.31 -1.08
C ALA A 85 -1.27 -6.80 -0.80
N SER A 86 -1.79 -6.40 0.36
CA SER A 86 -1.69 -5.02 0.83
C SER A 86 -0.33 -4.75 1.48
N PRO A 87 0.23 -3.54 1.30
CA PRO A 87 1.41 -3.08 2.03
C PRO A 87 1.23 -3.14 3.54
N LEU A 88 2.29 -3.50 4.26
CA LEU A 88 2.35 -3.50 5.72
C LEU A 88 3.46 -2.57 6.19
N PHE A 89 3.21 -1.76 7.22
CA PHE A 89 4.25 -1.01 7.92
C PHE A 89 4.60 -1.68 9.24
N ALA A 90 5.89 -1.92 9.48
CA ALA A 90 6.42 -2.37 10.77
C ALA A 90 7.88 -1.93 10.91
N GLU A 91 8.29 -1.50 12.11
CA GLU A 91 9.69 -1.16 12.44
C GLU A 91 10.33 -0.17 11.44
N GLY A 92 9.61 0.87 11.01
CA GLY A 92 10.12 1.88 10.07
C GLY A 92 10.23 1.41 8.61
N ARG A 93 9.75 0.21 8.29
CA ARG A 93 9.85 -0.43 6.98
C ARG A 93 8.47 -0.74 6.41
N ILE A 94 8.38 -0.73 5.09
CA ILE A 94 7.19 -1.11 4.33
C ILE A 94 7.46 -2.43 3.64
N TYR A 95 6.61 -3.41 3.91
CA TYR A 95 6.68 -4.75 3.35
C TYR A 95 5.62 -4.90 2.27
N LEU A 96 6.07 -5.31 1.09
CA LEU A 96 5.24 -5.59 -0.07
C LEU A 96 5.42 -7.05 -0.46
N GLN A 97 4.36 -7.68 -0.95
CA GLN A 97 4.40 -9.06 -1.40
C GLN A 97 3.75 -9.18 -2.78
N SER A 98 4.52 -9.60 -3.77
CA SER A 98 3.96 -9.94 -5.08
C SER A 98 3.31 -11.32 -5.06
N GLU A 99 2.41 -11.56 -6.02
CA GLU A 99 1.75 -12.83 -6.18
C GLU A 99 2.72 -13.98 -6.45
N GLY A 100 3.78 -13.71 -7.22
CA GLY A 100 4.82 -14.67 -7.55
C GLY A 100 5.75 -15.06 -6.39
N GLY A 101 5.52 -14.55 -5.18
CA GLY A 101 6.31 -14.88 -4.01
C GLY A 101 7.48 -13.92 -3.73
N GLU A 102 7.70 -12.89 -4.56
CA GLU A 102 8.72 -11.87 -4.28
C GLU A 102 8.28 -10.93 -3.16
N GLY A 103 8.95 -11.00 -2.00
CA GLY A 103 8.80 -10.04 -0.90
C GLY A 103 9.77 -8.87 -1.07
N ILE A 104 9.30 -7.63 -0.96
CA ILE A 104 10.09 -6.41 -1.15
C ILE A 104 10.00 -5.57 0.12
N VAL A 105 11.14 -5.08 0.60
CA VAL A 105 11.21 -4.23 1.80
C VAL A 105 11.68 -2.85 1.38
N LEU A 106 10.87 -1.84 1.66
CA LEU A 106 11.20 -0.43 1.45
C LEU A 106 11.40 0.26 2.79
N LYS A 107 12.23 1.30 2.81
CA LYS A 107 12.25 2.23 3.94
C LYS A 107 11.03 3.14 3.85
N ALA A 108 10.38 3.41 4.98
CA ALA A 108 9.35 4.44 5.02
C ALA A 108 9.98 5.83 4.87
N GLY A 109 9.31 6.70 4.12
CA GLY A 109 9.73 8.07 3.89
C GLY A 109 9.31 8.65 2.53
N PRO A 110 9.67 9.93 2.30
CA PRO A 110 9.29 10.68 1.10
C PRO A 110 10.14 10.34 -0.12
N ASN A 111 11.18 9.52 0.03
CA ASN A 111 12.07 9.08 -1.05
C ASN A 111 11.95 7.57 -1.22
N TYR A 112 12.14 7.09 -2.45
CA TYR A 112 12.23 5.65 -2.69
C TYR A 112 13.59 5.13 -2.21
N GLU A 113 13.56 4.16 -1.30
CA GLU A 113 14.74 3.42 -0.85
C GLU A 113 14.35 1.95 -0.64
N GLU A 114 14.79 1.08 -1.53
CA GLU A 114 14.61 -0.37 -1.43
C GLU A 114 15.72 -0.95 -0.54
N LEU A 115 15.32 -1.63 0.53
CA LEU A 115 16.23 -2.19 1.53
C LEU A 115 16.58 -3.65 1.24
N ALA A 116 15.62 -4.43 0.75
CA ALA A 116 15.81 -5.85 0.51
C ALA A 116 14.76 -6.44 -0.44
N ARG A 117 15.11 -7.60 -0.99
CA ARG A 117 14.22 -8.53 -1.71
C ARG A 117 14.39 -9.93 -1.13
N ASN A 118 13.26 -10.55 -0.78
CA ASN A 118 13.20 -11.83 -0.08
C ASN A 118 12.19 -12.74 -0.80
N PRO A 119 12.64 -13.70 -1.62
CA PRO A 119 11.73 -14.61 -2.29
C PRO A 119 11.16 -15.63 -1.30
N LEU A 120 9.82 -15.74 -1.25
CA LEU A 120 9.12 -16.83 -0.56
C LEU A 120 9.25 -18.17 -1.30
N ASN A 121 9.61 -18.14 -2.59
CA ASN A 121 9.68 -19.29 -3.48
C ASN A 121 8.36 -20.06 -3.61
N GLU A 122 7.24 -19.38 -3.35
CA GLU A 122 5.90 -19.93 -3.47
C GLU A 122 4.91 -18.81 -3.74
N ARG A 123 3.84 -19.13 -4.47
CA ARG A 123 2.78 -18.17 -4.78
C ARG A 123 1.98 -17.81 -3.53
N THR A 124 1.53 -16.56 -3.45
CA THR A 124 0.66 -16.09 -2.37
C THR A 124 -0.18 -14.90 -2.82
N LEU A 125 -1.40 -14.77 -2.30
CA LEU A 125 -2.21 -13.55 -2.45
C LEU A 125 -2.36 -12.81 -1.10
N ALA A 126 -1.74 -13.35 -0.04
CA ALA A 126 -1.96 -12.91 1.32
C ALA A 126 -1.13 -11.67 1.66
N SER A 127 -1.67 -10.85 2.55
CA SER A 127 -0.91 -9.77 3.19
C SER A 127 -0.17 -10.31 4.41
N TYR A 128 0.95 -9.70 4.77
CA TYR A 128 1.68 -10.03 6.00
C TYR A 128 0.84 -9.74 7.24
N ALA A 129 0.97 -10.59 8.26
CA ALA A 129 0.51 -10.34 9.63
C ALA A 129 1.71 -10.14 10.57
N VAL A 130 1.54 -9.35 11.63
CA VAL A 130 2.58 -9.11 12.64
C VAL A 130 2.17 -9.76 13.95
N ALA A 131 3.04 -10.62 14.52
CA ALA A 131 2.89 -11.19 15.85
C ALA A 131 4.25 -11.63 16.41
N ASP A 132 4.43 -11.61 17.72
CA ASP A 132 5.62 -12.16 18.41
C ASP A 132 6.97 -11.76 17.81
N GLY A 133 7.12 -10.47 17.49
CA GLY A 133 8.34 -9.91 16.90
C GLY A 133 8.66 -10.44 15.50
N ALA A 134 7.68 -11.01 14.79
CA ALA A 134 7.85 -11.62 13.48
C ALA A 134 6.72 -11.24 12.53
N LEU A 135 7.02 -11.39 11.24
CA LEU A 135 6.02 -11.38 10.18
C LEU A 135 5.57 -12.81 9.89
N PHE A 136 4.27 -12.97 9.65
CA PHE A 136 3.69 -14.23 9.21
C PHE A 136 3.01 -14.03 7.86
N ILE A 137 3.18 -15.00 6.97
CA ILE A 137 2.50 -14.98 5.68
C ILE A 137 2.13 -16.38 5.24
N ARG A 138 0.87 -16.54 4.81
CA ARG A 138 0.40 -17.77 4.20
C ARG A 138 0.71 -17.76 2.71
N SER A 139 1.22 -18.86 2.19
CA SER A 139 1.37 -19.16 0.76
C SER A 139 0.42 -20.29 0.37
N GLU A 140 0.55 -20.81 -0.87
CA GLU A 140 -0.28 -21.93 -1.34
C GLU A 140 -0.20 -23.16 -0.41
N GLY A 141 1.01 -23.57 0.00
CA GLY A 141 1.25 -24.76 0.82
C GLY A 141 1.72 -24.50 2.25
N HIS A 142 2.14 -23.27 2.60
CA HIS A 142 2.82 -23.03 3.88
C HIS A 142 2.31 -21.80 4.64
N LEU A 143 2.63 -21.75 5.93
CA LEU A 143 2.62 -20.53 6.74
C LEU A 143 4.06 -20.24 7.15
N ALA A 144 4.65 -19.19 6.58
CA ALA A 144 6.01 -18.77 6.87
C ALA A 144 6.03 -17.80 8.06
N ARG A 145 7.06 -17.91 8.90
CA ARG A 145 7.44 -16.94 9.94
C ARG A 145 8.77 -16.32 9.55
N ILE A 146 8.83 -15.00 9.44
CA ILE A 146 9.99 -14.22 9.02
C ILE A 146 10.38 -13.27 10.15
N GLN A 147 11.63 -13.32 10.58
CA GLN A 147 12.17 -12.46 11.64
C GLN A 147 13.64 -12.12 11.35
N GLU A 148 14.13 -11.02 11.94
CA GLU A 148 15.57 -10.76 11.98
C GLU A 148 16.29 -11.87 12.77
N LYS A 149 17.57 -12.10 12.44
CA LYS A 149 18.39 -13.14 13.08
C LYS A 149 18.84 -12.72 14.48
#